data_AF-A0ABD3Y3M1-F1
#
_entry.id   AF-A0ABD3Y3M1-F1
#
_cell.length_a   1.000
_cell.length_b   1.000
_cell.length_c   1.000
_cell.angle_alpha   90.00
_cell.angle_beta   90.00
_cell.angle_gamma   90.00
#
_symmetry.space_group_name_H-M   'P 1'
#
loop_
_entity.id
_entity.type
_entity.pdbx_description
1 polymer ?
#
loop_
_entity_poly.entity_id
_entity_poly.type
_entity_poly.pdbx_seq_one_letter_code
_entity_poly.pdbx_strand_id
1 'polypeptide(L)'
;QNAKAANMPKDNVERAIKKASDKDTANYKEALFEGYAPHGIAILIETATDNNNRTVANIRSYFNKCNGTMGTQGSVEFMFDHTCNFRIPAEGQD
;
A
#
# COMPACT_ATOMS: atom_id res chain seq x y z
N GLN A 1 -12.53 -8.14 -7.08
CA GLN A 1 -12.60 -9.59 -6.76
C GLN A 1 -11.98 -9.89 -5.38
N ASN A 2 -10.85 -9.27 -5.03
CA ASN A 2 -10.17 -9.46 -3.74
C ASN A 2 -11.06 -9.23 -2.49
N ALA A 3 -11.90 -8.18 -2.48
CA ALA A 3 -12.82 -7.95 -1.36
C ALA A 3 -13.82 -9.10 -1.14
N LYS A 4 -14.33 -9.71 -2.23
CA LYS A 4 -15.22 -10.87 -2.15
C LYS A 4 -14.48 -12.10 -1.64
N ALA A 5 -13.24 -12.31 -2.09
CA ALA A 5 -12.39 -13.41 -1.63
C ALA A 5 -12.04 -13.31 -0.13
N ALA A 6 -12.00 -12.09 0.43
CA ALA A 6 -11.82 -11.84 1.85
C ALA A 6 -13.13 -11.87 2.69
N ASN A 7 -14.23 -12.41 2.13
CA ASN A 7 -15.56 -12.43 2.77
C ASN A 7 -16.07 -11.06 3.23
N MET A 8 -15.71 -9.98 2.52
CA MET A 8 -16.22 -8.64 2.83
C MET A 8 -17.72 -8.55 2.54
N PRO A 9 -18.56 -8.08 3.49
CA PRO A 9 -19.99 -7.87 3.25
C PRO A 9 -20.24 -6.97 2.04
N LYS A 10 -21.21 -7.34 1.20
CA LYS A 10 -21.55 -6.62 -0.03
C LYS A 10 -21.84 -5.13 0.24
N ASP A 11 -22.57 -4.83 1.29
CA ASP A 11 -22.92 -3.46 1.69
C ASP A 11 -21.69 -2.59 2.00
N ASN A 12 -20.60 -3.18 2.52
CA ASN A 12 -19.35 -2.46 2.75
C ASN A 12 -18.67 -2.07 1.44
N VAL A 13 -18.71 -2.96 0.44
CA VAL A 13 -18.17 -2.70 -0.90
C VAL A 13 -18.99 -1.61 -1.60
N GLU A 14 -20.31 -1.70 -1.55
CA GLU A 14 -21.21 -0.69 -2.14
C GLU A 14 -21.05 0.68 -1.47
N ARG A 15 -20.92 0.70 -0.12
CA ARG A 15 -20.64 1.93 0.62
C ARG A 15 -19.31 2.54 0.21
N ALA A 16 -18.27 1.73 0.01
CA ALA A 16 -16.97 2.22 -0.45
C ALA A 16 -17.05 2.81 -1.87
N ILE A 17 -17.77 2.16 -2.80
CA ILE A 17 -18.00 2.67 -4.17
C ILE A 17 -18.76 3.99 -4.15
N LYS A 18 -19.87 4.05 -3.38
CA LYS A 18 -20.67 5.27 -3.24
C LYS A 18 -19.84 6.41 -2.66
N LYS A 19 -19.06 6.12 -1.61
CA LYS A 19 -18.15 7.07 -0.96
C LYS A 19 -17.08 7.59 -1.93
N ALA A 20 -16.54 6.77 -2.83
CA ALA A 20 -15.58 7.23 -3.83
C ALA A 20 -16.21 8.14 -4.91
N SER A 21 -17.52 8.04 -5.14
CA SER A 21 -18.24 8.83 -6.14
C SER A 21 -18.78 10.16 -5.59
N ASP A 22 -18.80 10.32 -4.26
CA ASP A 22 -19.33 11.51 -3.59
C ASP A 22 -18.25 12.58 -3.42
N LYS A 23 -18.53 13.82 -3.86
CA LYS A 23 -17.53 14.91 -3.99
C LYS A 23 -17.02 15.45 -2.65
N ASP A 24 -17.75 15.23 -1.57
CA ASP A 24 -17.42 15.70 -0.21
C ASP A 24 -16.53 14.73 0.57
N THR A 25 -16.02 13.70 -0.11
CA THR A 25 -15.23 12.66 0.52
C THR A 25 -13.74 12.99 0.50
N ALA A 26 -13.03 12.61 1.55
CA ALA A 26 -11.58 12.57 1.59
C ALA A 26 -11.01 11.95 0.29
N ASN A 27 -10.35 12.76 -0.53
CA ASN A 27 -9.76 12.35 -1.79
C ASN A 27 -8.49 11.55 -1.53
N TYR A 28 -8.61 10.23 -1.54
CA TYR A 28 -7.45 9.33 -1.46
C TYR A 28 -6.63 9.45 -2.72
N LYS A 29 -5.31 9.65 -2.55
CA LYS A 29 -4.32 9.61 -3.62
C LYS A 29 -3.33 8.51 -3.33
N GLU A 30 -2.84 7.91 -4.40
CA GLU A 30 -1.74 6.97 -4.31
C GLU A 30 -0.43 7.74 -4.05
N ALA A 31 0.39 7.20 -3.16
CA ALA A 31 1.72 7.71 -2.85
C ALA A 31 2.68 6.54 -2.61
N LEU A 32 3.84 6.62 -3.24
CA LEU A 32 4.93 5.66 -3.10
C LEU A 32 5.97 6.21 -2.13
N PHE A 33 6.38 5.39 -1.17
CA PHE A 33 7.49 5.70 -0.28
C PHE A 33 8.55 4.61 -0.35
N GLU A 34 9.78 5.02 -0.10
CA GLU A 34 10.96 4.20 -0.33
C GLU A 34 11.88 4.29 0.88
N GLY A 35 12.72 3.28 1.07
CA GLY A 35 13.75 3.32 2.09
C GLY A 35 14.48 2.00 2.27
N TYR A 36 15.32 1.98 3.28
CA TYR A 36 16.12 0.82 3.65
C TYR A 36 15.85 0.42 5.10
N ALA A 37 15.66 -0.87 5.32
CA ALA A 37 15.68 -1.50 6.64
C ALA A 37 17.14 -1.81 7.07
N PRO A 38 17.35 -2.29 8.31
CA PRO A 38 18.64 -2.83 8.74
C PRO A 38 19.23 -3.81 7.72
N HIS A 39 20.55 -3.83 7.64
CA HIS A 39 21.31 -4.68 6.70
C HIS A 39 21.10 -4.36 5.21
N GLY A 40 20.59 -3.17 4.88
CA GLY A 40 20.46 -2.71 3.50
C GLY A 40 19.29 -3.32 2.73
N ILE A 41 18.27 -3.82 3.44
CA ILE A 41 17.07 -4.38 2.82
C ILE A 41 16.24 -3.24 2.22
N ALA A 42 16.09 -3.22 0.90
CA ALA A 42 15.26 -2.25 0.20
C ALA A 42 13.76 -2.47 0.50
N ILE A 43 13.02 -1.39 0.75
CA ILE A 43 11.59 -1.42 1.04
C ILE A 43 10.87 -0.42 0.14
N LEU A 44 9.87 -0.91 -0.60
CA LEU A 44 8.90 -0.13 -1.35
C LEU A 44 7.54 -0.15 -0.61
N ILE A 45 6.92 1.00 -0.41
CA ILE A 45 5.65 1.15 0.32
C ILE A 45 4.64 1.88 -0.56
N GLU A 46 3.70 1.13 -1.14
CA GLU A 46 2.54 1.67 -1.85
C GLU A 46 1.44 2.05 -0.84
N THR A 47 0.91 3.26 -0.96
CA THR A 47 -0.12 3.75 -0.04
C THR A 47 -1.23 4.44 -0.80
N ALA A 48 -2.45 4.35 -0.28
CA ALA A 48 -3.55 5.24 -0.62
C ALA A 48 -3.85 6.11 0.62
N THR A 49 -3.74 7.43 0.49
CA THR A 49 -3.93 8.36 1.62
C THR A 49 -4.67 9.63 1.23
N ASP A 50 -5.47 10.15 2.15
CA ASP A 50 -6.10 11.47 2.07
C ASP A 50 -5.23 12.59 2.68
N ASN A 51 -4.10 12.25 3.30
CA ASN A 51 -3.19 13.20 3.94
C ASN A 51 -1.74 12.71 3.84
N ASN A 52 -1.02 13.21 2.85
CA ASN A 52 0.37 12.85 2.59
C ASN A 52 1.31 13.19 3.76
N ASN A 53 1.14 14.36 4.38
CA ASN A 53 2.01 14.82 5.47
C ASN A 53 1.93 13.88 6.68
N ARG A 54 0.72 13.42 7.03
CA ARG A 54 0.50 12.44 8.09
C ARG A 54 1.13 11.10 7.74
N THR A 55 0.94 10.63 6.50
CA THR A 55 1.50 9.36 6.05
C THR A 55 3.03 9.37 6.06
N VAL A 56 3.66 10.41 5.52
CA VAL A 56 5.13 10.59 5.55
C VAL A 56 5.66 10.59 6.98
N ALA A 57 5.02 11.34 7.89
CA ALA A 57 5.45 11.42 9.28
C ALA A 57 5.39 10.04 9.97
N ASN A 58 4.31 9.28 9.75
CA ASN A 58 4.14 7.95 10.31
C ASN A 58 5.16 6.96 9.75
N ILE A 59 5.34 6.90 8.43
CA ILE A 59 6.30 6.01 7.78
C ILE A 59 7.72 6.30 8.25
N ARG A 60 8.11 7.57 8.29
CA ARG A 60 9.43 7.97 8.82
C ARG A 60 9.60 7.54 10.28
N SER A 61 8.56 7.70 11.11
CA SER A 61 8.60 7.24 12.50
C SER A 61 8.82 5.73 12.61
N TYR A 62 8.21 4.92 11.74
CA TYR A 62 8.40 3.47 11.74
C TYR A 62 9.79 3.05 11.27
N PHE A 63 10.33 3.66 10.22
CA PHE A 63 11.74 3.44 9.83
C PHE A 63 12.66 3.74 11.01
N ASN A 64 12.53 4.92 11.63
CA ASN A 64 13.38 5.33 12.75
C ASN A 64 13.27 4.39 13.95
N LYS A 65 12.07 3.88 14.28
CA LYS A 65 11.84 2.93 15.38
C LYS A 65 12.46 1.54 15.11
N CYS A 66 12.57 1.16 13.85
CA CYS A 66 13.05 -0.15 13.42
C CYS A 66 14.49 -0.10 12.86
N ASN A 67 15.28 0.91 13.21
CA ASN A 67 16.66 1.10 12.74
C ASN A 67 16.83 1.12 11.21
N GLY A 68 15.79 1.57 10.50
CA GLY A 68 15.83 1.82 9.07
C GLY A 68 15.82 3.31 8.76
N THR A 69 15.93 3.64 7.47
CA THR A 69 15.95 5.00 6.96
C THR A 69 14.99 5.14 5.79
N MET A 70 14.08 6.11 5.87
CA MET A 70 13.23 6.48 4.75
C MET A 70 14.08 7.22 3.69
N GLY A 71 14.04 6.72 2.46
CA GLY A 71 14.74 7.28 1.31
C GLY A 71 13.96 8.39 0.62
N THR A 72 14.56 8.92 -0.43
CA THR A 72 13.90 9.78 -1.42
C THR A 72 13.23 8.92 -2.49
N GLN A 73 12.31 9.51 -3.25
CA GLN A 73 11.74 8.85 -4.43
C GLN A 73 12.84 8.45 -5.43
N GLY A 74 12.74 7.25 -6.00
CA GLY A 74 13.71 6.63 -6.91
C GLY A 74 14.95 6.03 -6.25
N SER A 75 14.98 5.92 -4.92
CA SER A 75 16.15 5.39 -4.18
C SER A 75 16.27 3.87 -4.19
N VAL A 76 15.14 3.17 -4.33
CA VAL A 76 15.08 1.70 -4.42
C VAL A 76 14.13 1.21 -5.49
N GLU A 77 13.26 2.06 -6.05
CA GLU A 77 12.29 1.67 -7.09
C GLU A 77 12.93 0.88 -8.24
N PHE A 78 14.10 1.31 -8.72
CA PHE A 78 14.82 0.65 -9.81
C PHE A 78 15.31 -0.77 -9.47
N MET A 79 15.28 -1.16 -8.20
CA MET A 79 15.66 -2.51 -7.75
C MET A 79 14.48 -3.51 -7.84
N PHE A 80 13.27 -3.03 -8.15
CA PHE A 80 12.05 -3.85 -8.22
C PHE A 80 11.42 -3.80 -9.62
N ASP A 81 10.92 -4.95 -10.08
CA ASP A 81 10.08 -5.03 -11.28
C ASP A 81 8.59 -4.97 -10.90
N HIS A 82 7.86 -4.05 -11.51
CA HIS A 82 6.41 -3.99 -11.36
C HIS A 82 5.74 -5.01 -12.29
N THR A 83 5.32 -6.14 -11.72
CA THR A 83 4.70 -7.26 -12.45
C THR A 83 3.32 -7.62 -11.89
N CYS A 84 2.49 -8.26 -12.71
CA CYS A 84 1.17 -8.74 -12.28
C CYS A 84 1.31 -9.94 -11.33
N ASN A 85 0.72 -9.87 -10.14
CA ASN A 85 0.65 -10.98 -9.19
C ASN A 85 -0.77 -11.59 -9.16
N PHE A 86 -0.90 -12.83 -9.62
CA PHE A 86 -2.12 -13.62 -9.49
C PHE A 86 -1.87 -14.77 -8.50
N ARG A 87 -2.74 -14.92 -7.50
CA ARG A 87 -2.67 -16.03 -6.54
C ARG A 87 -3.81 -17.00 -6.80
N ILE A 88 -3.47 -18.25 -7.09
CA ILE A 88 -4.41 -19.35 -7.29
C ILE A 88 -4.22 -20.30 -6.10
N PRO A 89 -5.27 -20.63 -5.33
CA PRO A 89 -5.20 -21.64 -4.28
C PRO A 89 -4.73 -22.98 -4.84
N ALA A 90 -3.88 -23.70 -4.10
CA ALA A 90 -3.38 -25.02 -4.50
C ALA A 90 -4.41 -26.15 -4.31
N GLU A 91 -5.58 -25.87 -3.72
CA GLU A 91 -6.62 -26.87 -3.49
C GLU A 91 -7.20 -27.41 -4.80
N GLY A 92 -7.03 -28.72 -5.02
CA GLY A 92 -7.54 -29.42 -6.20
C GLY A 92 -6.58 -29.52 -7.40
N GLN A 93 -5.30 -29.19 -7.21
CA GLN A 93 -4.25 -29.64 -8.13
C GLN A 93 -3.59 -30.89 -7.54
N ASP A 94 -3.88 -32.06 -8.12
CA ASP A 94 -3.04 -33.27 -8.02
C ASP A 94 -1.66 -33.02 -8.67
#